data_AF-A0A7W1CX50-F1
#
_entry.id   AF-A0A7W1CX50-F1
#
_cell.length_a   1.000
_cell.length_b   1.000
_cell.length_c   1.000
_cell.angle_alpha   90.00
_cell.angle_beta   90.00
_cell.angle_gamma   90.00
#
_symmetry.space_group_name_H-M   'P 1'
#
loop_
_entity.id
_entity.type
_entity.pdbx_description
1 polymer ?
#
loop_
_entity_poly.entity_id
_entity_poly.type
_entity_poly.pdbx_seq_one_letter_code
_entity_poly.pdbx_strand_id
1 'polypeptide(L)'
;MSARAGKTSRAEREEQRLVKEGSIEEIAEFYDNTDTGDFDWTPAEGITVGRPELEQISVRLPKEDVEALKRRAERSGVGYTTLLRMIVHEHVNSPLNG
;
A
#
# COMPACT_ATOMS: atom_id res chain seq x y z
N MET A 1 36.46 2.04 -20.50
CA MET A 1 36.34 2.22 -19.04
C MET A 1 35.43 1.12 -18.52
N SER A 2 35.95 0.28 -17.63
CA SER A 2 35.28 -0.94 -17.15
C SER A 2 34.18 -0.61 -16.14
N ALA A 3 32.97 -1.14 -16.34
CA ALA A 3 31.87 -1.03 -15.39
C ALA A 3 32.24 -1.78 -14.10
N ARG A 4 32.25 -1.06 -12.97
CA ARG A 4 32.48 -1.64 -11.65
C ARG A 4 31.17 -2.26 -11.20
N ALA A 5 31.05 -3.58 -11.26
CA ALA A 5 29.94 -4.29 -10.64
C ALA A 5 29.93 -3.96 -9.13
N GLY A 6 28.89 -3.28 -8.65
CA GLY A 6 28.67 -3.02 -7.23
C GLY A 6 28.60 -4.35 -6.50
N LYS A 7 29.39 -4.51 -5.43
CA LYS A 7 29.39 -5.75 -4.65
C LYS A 7 28.18 -5.69 -3.71
N THR A 8 27.12 -6.43 -4.01
CA THR A 8 25.96 -6.67 -3.13
C THR A 8 26.43 -7.00 -1.72
N SER A 9 25.91 -6.29 -0.72
CA SER A 9 26.33 -6.38 0.69
C SER A 9 26.05 -7.77 1.26
N ARG A 10 26.71 -8.11 2.38
CA ARG A 10 26.49 -9.42 3.04
C ARG A 10 25.04 -9.56 3.51
N ALA A 11 24.46 -8.48 4.01
CA ALA A 11 23.09 -8.44 4.50
C ALA A 11 22.07 -8.65 3.36
N GLU A 12 22.27 -8.02 2.19
CA GLU A 12 21.41 -8.21 1.01
C GLU A 12 21.40 -9.65 0.50
N ARG A 13 22.53 -10.36 0.59
CA ARG A 13 22.60 -11.78 0.19
C ARG A 13 21.86 -12.68 1.17
N GLU A 14 21.90 -12.33 2.45
CA GLU A 14 21.18 -13.04 3.50
C GLU A 14 19.67 -12.82 3.38
N GLU A 15 19.23 -11.58 3.13
CA GLU A 15 17.84 -11.24 2.81
C GLU A 15 17.34 -12.05 1.60
N GLN A 16 18.09 -12.05 0.48
CA GLN A 16 17.70 -12.78 -0.72
C GLN A 16 17.60 -14.29 -0.50
N ARG A 17 18.41 -14.87 0.40
CA ARG A 17 18.32 -16.28 0.78
C ARG A 17 17.06 -16.52 1.62
N LEU A 18 16.81 -15.70 2.63
CA LEU A 18 15.67 -15.83 3.53
C LEU A 18 14.34 -15.65 2.79
N VAL A 19 14.23 -14.68 1.88
CA VAL A 19 13.01 -14.46 1.08
C VAL A 19 12.72 -15.66 0.14
N LYS A 20 13.76 -16.36 -0.34
CA LYS A 20 13.59 -17.51 -1.25
C LYS A 20 13.34 -18.83 -0.53
N GLU A 21 13.97 -19.02 0.62
CA GLU A 21 14.09 -20.35 1.25
C GLU A 21 13.79 -20.35 2.77
N GLY A 22 13.64 -19.20 3.41
CA GLY A 22 13.44 -19.06 4.85
C GLY A 22 11.97 -19.22 5.28
N SER A 23 11.78 -19.54 6.56
CA SER A 23 10.46 -19.52 7.20
C SER A 23 9.99 -18.09 7.49
N ILE A 24 8.69 -17.93 7.76
CA ILE A 24 8.12 -16.62 8.12
C ILE A 24 8.78 -16.08 9.40
N GLU A 25 9.05 -16.94 10.37
CA GLU A 25 9.70 -16.59 11.63
C GLU A 25 11.15 -16.13 11.41
N GLU A 26 11.90 -16.81 10.54
CA GLU A 26 13.28 -16.43 10.20
C GLU A 26 13.33 -15.10 9.45
N ILE A 27 12.35 -14.84 8.56
CA ILE A 27 12.23 -13.56 7.86
C ILE A 27 11.89 -12.43 8.85
N ALA A 28 10.97 -12.68 9.78
CA ALA A 28 10.60 -11.70 10.80
C ALA A 28 11.78 -11.35 11.71
N GLU A 29 12.50 -12.35 12.23
CA GLU A 29 13.68 -12.15 13.08
C GLU A 29 14.80 -11.38 12.35
N PHE A 30 14.96 -11.61 11.05
CA PHE A 30 15.88 -10.83 10.22
C PHE A 30 15.50 -9.35 10.16
N TYR A 31 14.24 -9.01 9.88
CA TYR A 31 13.80 -7.61 9.79
C TYR A 31 13.76 -6.90 11.15
N ASP A 32 13.53 -7.63 12.25
CA ASP A 32 13.60 -7.06 13.61
C ASP A 32 15.01 -6.61 13.99
N ASN A 33 16.04 -7.26 13.42
CA ASN A 33 17.44 -7.04 13.78
C ASN A 33 18.27 -6.36 12.68
N THR A 34 17.67 -6.06 11.53
CA THR A 34 18.38 -5.50 10.37
C THR A 34 17.79 -4.15 9.98
N ASP A 35 18.60 -3.09 10.05
CA ASP A 35 18.24 -1.80 9.47
C ASP A 35 18.40 -1.85 7.95
N THR A 36 17.27 -1.99 7.26
CA THR A 36 17.22 -1.99 5.79
C THR A 36 17.66 -0.66 5.18
N GLY A 37 17.76 0.42 5.96
CA GLY A 37 18.27 1.72 5.51
C GLY A 37 19.73 1.70 5.04
N ASP A 38 20.53 0.73 5.52
CA ASP A 38 21.94 0.55 5.16
C ASP A 38 22.15 -0.25 3.87
N PHE A 39 21.08 -0.71 3.22
CA PHE A 39 21.17 -1.46 1.96
C PHE A 39 21.50 -0.54 0.78
N ASP A 40 22.13 -1.08 -0.26
CA ASP A 40 22.43 -0.37 -1.51
C ASP A 40 21.15 -0.22 -2.34
N TRP A 41 20.28 0.69 -1.91
CA TRP A 41 19.03 1.00 -2.58
C TRP A 41 19.31 1.61 -3.95
N THR A 42 18.84 0.94 -5.00
CA THR A 42 18.81 1.54 -6.34
C THR A 42 17.47 2.25 -6.52
N PRO A 43 17.45 3.57 -6.80
CA PRO A 43 16.20 4.27 -7.12
C PRO A 43 15.50 3.59 -8.29
N ALA A 44 14.21 3.32 -8.13
CA ALA A 44 13.43 2.74 -9.21
C ALA A 44 13.24 3.77 -10.34
N GLU A 45 13.86 3.53 -11.48
CA GLU A 45 13.70 4.35 -12.68
C GLU A 45 12.39 4.00 -13.41
N GLY A 46 11.65 5.00 -13.88
CA GLY A 46 10.44 4.78 -14.69
C GLY A 46 9.15 4.51 -13.93
N ILE A 47 9.12 4.63 -12.59
CA ILE A 47 7.87 4.58 -11.83
C ILE A 47 7.15 5.93 -11.89
N THR A 48 6.08 6.01 -12.66
CA THR A 48 5.09 7.10 -12.55
C THR A 48 4.01 6.72 -11.54
N VAL A 49 4.06 7.33 -10.35
CA VAL A 49 2.94 7.28 -9.40
C VAL A 49 1.82 8.17 -9.94
N GLY A 50 0.91 7.58 -10.72
CA GLY A 50 -0.28 8.28 -11.22
C GLY A 50 -1.25 8.53 -10.08
N ARG A 51 -1.43 9.80 -9.68
CA ARG A 51 -2.60 10.19 -8.88
C ARG A 51 -3.74 10.52 -9.84
N PRO A 52 -4.92 9.87 -9.72
CA PRO A 52 -6.04 10.22 -10.56
C PRO A 52 -6.46 11.67 -10.29
N GLU A 53 -6.91 12.36 -11.33
CA GLU A 53 -7.58 13.64 -11.18
C GLU A 53 -8.91 13.43 -10.44
N LEU A 54 -9.21 14.30 -9.47
CA LEU A 54 -10.41 14.22 -8.66
C LEU A 54 -11.28 15.44 -8.92
N GLU A 55 -12.57 15.21 -9.17
CA GLU A 55 -13.56 16.28 -9.18
C GLU A 55 -14.27 16.37 -7.82
N GLN A 56 -14.49 17.59 -7.35
CA GLN A 56 -15.22 17.83 -6.11
C GLN A 56 -16.72 18.00 -6.40
N ILE A 57 -17.53 17.14 -5.80
CA ILE A 57 -18.99 17.24 -5.79
C ILE A 57 -19.51 17.42 -4.36
N SER A 58 -20.69 18.02 -4.21
CA SER A 58 -21.40 18.13 -2.93
C SER A 58 -22.73 17.38 -3.01
N VAL A 59 -22.92 16.40 -2.14
CA VAL A 59 -24.17 15.62 -2.03
C VAL A 59 -24.72 15.78 -0.60
N ARG A 60 -26.03 15.98 -0.49
CA ARG A 60 -26.72 15.98 0.81
C ARG A 60 -27.24 14.58 1.10
N LEU A 61 -26.91 14.04 2.27
CA LEU A 61 -27.38 12.75 2.75
C LEU A 61 -28.17 12.93 4.06
N PRO A 62 -29.11 12.04 4.37
CA PRO A 62 -29.73 12.00 5.69
C PRO A 62 -28.69 11.91 6.80
N LYS A 63 -28.96 12.58 7.93
CA LYS A 63 -27.98 12.68 9.03
C LYS A 63 -27.68 11.30 9.62
N GLU A 64 -28.71 10.50 9.79
CA GLU A 64 -28.68 9.13 10.27
C GLU A 64 -27.77 8.23 9.42
N ASP A 65 -27.78 8.40 8.10
CA ASP A 65 -26.96 7.64 7.17
C ASP A 65 -25.49 8.04 7.27
N VAL A 66 -25.21 9.35 7.38
CA VAL A 66 -23.84 9.85 7.57
C VAL A 66 -23.25 9.28 8.86
N GLU A 67 -24.03 9.26 9.95
CA GLU A 67 -23.58 8.69 11.22
C GLU A 67 -23.39 7.17 11.14
N ALA A 68 -24.25 6.45 10.41
CA ALA A 68 -24.07 5.02 10.16
C ALA A 68 -22.80 4.72 9.35
N LEU A 69 -22.51 5.53 8.33
CA LEU A 69 -21.30 5.44 7.52
C LEU A 69 -20.03 5.70 8.33
N LYS A 70 -20.03 6.73 9.20
CA LYS A 70 -18.91 7.00 10.11
C LYS A 70 -18.59 5.78 10.98
N ARG A 71 -19.60 5.20 11.64
CA ARG A 71 -19.42 4.00 12.47
C ARG A 71 -18.92 2.80 11.65
N ARG A 72 -19.40 2.63 10.42
CA ARG A 72 -18.94 1.55 9.53
C ARG A 72 -17.48 1.75 9.11
N ALA A 73 -17.09 2.98 8.80
CA ALA A 73 -15.75 3.33 8.39
C ALA A 73 -14.73 3.11 9.53
N GLU A 74 -15.10 3.51 10.75
CA GLU A 74 -14.29 3.29 11.96
C GLU A 74 -14.02 1.81 12.20
N ARG A 75 -15.05 0.95 12.14
CA ARG A 75 -14.89 -0.51 12.24
C ARG A 75 -13.99 -1.12 11.16
N SER A 76 -13.84 -0.43 10.03
CA SER A 76 -13.06 -0.88 8.89
C SER A 76 -11.66 -0.22 8.83
N GLY A 77 -11.31 0.62 9.81
CA GLY A 77 -10.02 1.31 9.87
C GLY A 77 -9.82 2.40 8.81
N VAL A 78 -10.90 2.93 8.22
CA VAL A 78 -10.83 3.95 7.14
C VAL A 78 -11.64 5.19 7.50
N GLY A 79 -11.31 6.33 6.88
CA GLY A 79 -12.13 7.55 6.99
C GLY A 79 -13.48 7.40 6.27
N TYR A 80 -14.55 8.02 6.79
CA TYR A 80 -15.89 7.89 6.21
C TYR A 80 -16.00 8.41 4.76
N THR A 81 -15.21 9.43 4.41
CA THR A 81 -15.10 9.93 3.02
C THR A 81 -14.38 8.95 2.11
N THR A 82 -13.37 8.23 2.62
CA THR A 82 -12.71 7.12 1.90
C THR A 82 -13.69 5.99 1.65
N LEU A 83 -14.45 5.58 2.67
CA LEU A 83 -15.50 4.57 2.53
C LEU A 83 -16.53 4.97 1.47
N LEU A 84 -17.00 6.23 1.49
CA LEU A 84 -17.91 6.76 0.48
C LEU A 84 -17.34 6.67 -0.93
N ARG A 85 -16.07 7.05 -1.12
CA ARG A 85 -15.40 6.94 -2.43
C ARG A 85 -15.31 5.49 -2.89
N MET A 86 -15.00 4.56 -1.99
CA MET A 86 -14.94 3.14 -2.31
C MET A 86 -16.31 2.61 -2.75
N ILE A 87 -17.38 2.94 -2.02
CA ILE A 87 -18.76 2.54 -2.38
C ILE A 87 -19.13 3.08 -3.76
N VAL A 88 -18.87 4.37 -4.02
CA VAL A 88 -19.16 4.98 -5.33
C VAL A 88 -18.35 4.30 -6.43
N HIS A 89 -17.06 4.05 -6.19
CA HIS A 89 -16.18 3.42 -7.17
C HIS A 89 -16.59 1.97 -7.47
N GLU A 90 -16.87 1.18 -6.44
CA GLU A 90 -17.41 -0.18 -6.56
C GLU A 90 -18.68 -0.15 -7.41
N HIS A 91 -19.55 0.82 -7.14
CA HIS A 91 -20.82 0.95 -7.80
C HIS A 91 -20.74 1.39 -9.28
N VAL A 92 -19.79 2.27 -9.61
CA VAL A 92 -19.51 2.64 -11.02
C VAL A 92 -19.01 1.44 -11.82
N ASN A 93 -18.23 0.55 -11.19
CA ASN A 93 -17.64 -0.61 -11.84
C ASN A 93 -18.54 -1.87 -11.80
N SER A 94 -19.58 -1.88 -10.99
CA SER A 94 -20.55 -2.97 -10.86
C SER A 94 -21.98 -2.40 -10.88
N PRO A 95 -22.71 -2.52 -12.01
CA PRO A 95 -24.01 -1.86 -12.16
C PRO A 95 -25.03 -2.29 -11.10
N LEU A 96 -25.99 -1.41 -10.77
CA LEU A 96 -27.14 -1.79 -9.93
C LEU A 96 -27.92 -2.82 -10.72
N ASN A 97 -27.85 -4.08 -10.31
CA ASN A 97 -28.89 -5.03 -10.64
C ASN A 97 -30.11 -4.61 -9.82
N GLY A 98 -31.00 -3.83 -10.44
CA GLY A 98 -32.36 -3.57 -9.97
C GLY A 98 -33.27 -4.76 -10.26
#